data_AF-Q46208-F1
#
_entry.id   AF-Q46208-F1
#
_cell.length_a   1.000
_cell.length_b   1.000
_cell.length_c   1.000
_cell.angle_alpha   90.00
_cell.angle_beta   90.00
_cell.angle_gamma   90.00
#
_symmetry.space_group_name_H-M   'P 1'
#
loop_
_entity.id
_entity.type
_entity.pdbx_description
1 polymer ?
#
loop_
_entity_poly.entity_id
_entity_poly.type
_entity_poly.pdbx_seq_one_letter_code
_entity_poly.pdbx_strand_id
1 'polypeptide(L)'
;QIYKTKDKDSFRGGPAYYMEKGLGKRWLGIIFSILITICFGFVFNAVQANTVSVAFNSAFGLSRGAIGIILAIVTALVIFGGIHRVAKVSEIIVPILAVLYILIAIIVLILNITEIPSVFKLIFESA
;
A
#
# COMPACT_ATOMS: atom_id res chain seq x y z
N GLN A 1 -9.06 20.89 -7.56
CA GLN A 1 -8.09 21.83 -6.94
C GLN A 1 -8.75 22.85 -5.97
N ILE A 2 -10.09 22.88 -5.88
CA ILE A 2 -10.90 23.98 -5.32
C ILE A 2 -10.92 24.06 -3.77
N TYR A 3 -10.55 22.99 -3.04
CA TYR A 3 -10.60 22.96 -1.57
C TYR A 3 -9.24 22.71 -0.89
N LYS A 4 -8.13 22.86 -1.63
CA LYS A 4 -6.79 22.78 -1.05
C LYS A 4 -6.49 24.09 -0.31
N THR A 5 -6.07 24.00 0.94
CA THR A 5 -5.61 25.16 1.72
C THR A 5 -4.10 25.24 1.64
N LYS A 6 -3.57 26.43 1.34
CA LYS A 6 -2.13 26.66 1.29
C LYS A 6 -1.60 26.60 2.73
N ASP A 7 -0.69 25.67 2.98
CA ASP A 7 0.13 25.57 4.20
C ASP A 7 1.54 26.05 3.87
N LYS A 8 2.36 26.37 4.89
CA LYS A 8 3.62 27.14 4.73
C LYS A 8 4.55 26.63 3.61
N ASP A 9 4.66 25.31 3.45
CA ASP A 9 5.52 24.67 2.43
C ASP A 9 4.75 23.67 1.53
N SER A 10 3.43 23.51 1.68
CA SER A 10 2.67 22.48 0.95
C SER A 10 1.17 22.80 0.87
N PHE A 11 0.45 22.15 -0.04
CA PHE A 11 -1.01 22.25 -0.10
C PHE A 11 -1.65 21.13 0.72
N ARG A 12 -2.38 21.47 1.78
CA ARG A 12 -3.20 20.53 2.54
C ARG A 12 -4.57 20.40 1.90
N GLY A 13 -4.99 19.17 1.63
CA GLY A 13 -6.31 18.85 1.11
C GLY A 13 -6.66 17.40 1.36
N GLY A 14 -7.87 17.00 1.01
CA GLY A 14 -8.34 15.62 1.17
C GLY A 14 -9.83 15.55 1.49
N PRO A 15 -10.38 14.34 1.65
CA PRO A 15 -11.80 14.14 1.91
C PRO A 15 -12.30 14.88 3.15
N ALA A 16 -11.49 14.96 4.21
CA ALA A 16 -11.82 15.74 5.39
C ALA A 16 -12.05 17.24 5.10
N TYR A 17 -11.22 17.84 4.22
CA TYR A 17 -11.37 19.23 3.81
C TYR A 17 -12.57 19.43 2.87
N TYR A 18 -12.92 18.43 2.04
CA TYR A 18 -14.14 18.46 1.25
C TYR A 18 -15.39 18.39 2.13
N MET A 19 -15.36 17.58 3.19
CA MET A 19 -16.47 17.48 4.15
C MET A 19 -16.65 18.76 4.97
N GLU A 20 -15.55 19.43 5.33
CA GLU A 20 -15.60 20.71 6.04
C GLU A 20 -15.99 21.88 5.12
N LYS A 21 -15.33 22.06 3.98
CA LYS A 21 -15.48 23.25 3.12
C LYS A 21 -16.49 23.09 1.98
N GLY A 22 -16.74 21.88 1.52
CA GLY A 22 -17.70 21.59 0.45
C GLY A 22 -19.11 21.28 0.97
N LEU A 23 -19.20 20.52 2.06
CA LEU A 23 -20.47 20.11 2.69
C LEU A 23 -20.85 20.96 3.91
N GLY A 24 -19.96 21.81 4.42
CA GLY A 24 -20.18 22.60 5.64
C GLY A 24 -20.22 21.76 6.93
N LYS A 25 -19.92 20.46 6.87
CA LYS A 25 -20.05 19.51 8.00
C LYS A 25 -18.69 19.21 8.61
N ARG A 26 -18.16 20.15 9.40
CA ARG A 26 -16.86 20.02 10.07
C ARG A 26 -16.74 18.78 10.95
N TRP A 27 -17.80 18.32 11.63
CA TRP A 27 -17.73 17.08 12.42
C TRP A 27 -17.30 15.90 11.56
N LEU A 28 -17.78 15.83 10.31
CA LEU A 28 -17.61 14.66 9.46
C LEU A 28 -16.15 14.57 9.01
N GLY A 29 -15.54 15.73 8.73
CA GLY A 29 -14.10 15.83 8.48
C GLY A 29 -13.25 15.42 9.69
N ILE A 30 -13.66 15.75 10.92
CA ILE A 30 -12.96 15.33 12.14
C ILE A 30 -13.03 13.80 12.32
N ILE A 31 -14.23 13.22 12.26
CA ILE A 31 -14.42 11.77 12.37
C ILE A 31 -13.63 11.04 11.28
N PHE A 32 -13.72 11.50 10.04
CA PHE A 32 -12.98 10.93 8.92
C PHE A 32 -11.46 11.00 9.14
N SER A 33 -10.94 12.12 9.63
CA SER A 33 -9.51 12.28 9.91
C SER A 33 -9.02 11.35 11.00
N ILE A 34 -9.82 11.12 12.05
CA ILE A 34 -9.49 10.16 13.11
C ILE A 34 -9.50 8.73 12.53
N LEU A 35 -10.55 8.36 11.81
CA LEU A 35 -10.68 7.03 11.22
C LEU A 35 -9.56 6.73 10.22
N ILE A 36 -9.22 7.66 9.32
CA ILE A 36 -8.15 7.45 8.34
C ILE A 36 -6.78 7.37 9.01
N THR A 37 -6.56 8.14 10.08
CA THR A 37 -5.31 8.07 10.87
C THR A 37 -5.18 6.72 11.56
N ILE A 38 -6.25 6.19 12.17
CA ILE A 38 -6.22 4.86 12.80
C ILE A 38 -6.05 3.77 11.74
N CYS A 39 -6.84 3.83 10.68
CA CYS A 39 -6.86 2.84 9.62
C CYS A 39 -5.51 2.73 8.92
N PHE A 40 -4.98 3.83 8.37
CA PHE A 40 -3.71 3.80 7.63
C PHE A 40 -2.49 3.90 8.53
N GLY A 41 -2.58 4.60 9.66
CA GLY A 41 -1.46 4.72 10.60
C GLY A 41 -1.12 3.41 11.29
N PHE A 42 -2.15 2.64 11.70
CA PHE A 42 -1.94 1.43 12.50
C PHE A 42 -2.39 0.16 11.79
N VAL A 43 -3.68 0.06 11.45
CA VAL A 43 -4.28 -1.20 11.00
C VAL A 43 -3.66 -1.69 9.69
N PHE A 44 -3.57 -0.80 8.71
CA PHE A 44 -3.06 -1.15 7.39
C PHE A 44 -1.58 -1.54 7.44
N ASN A 45 -0.76 -0.78 8.16
CA ASN A 45 0.66 -1.09 8.35
C ASN A 45 0.87 -2.44 9.06
N ALA A 46 0.07 -2.74 10.09
CA ALA A 46 0.15 -4.00 10.80
C ALA A 46 -0.19 -5.20 9.91
N VAL A 47 -1.25 -5.09 9.09
CA VAL A 47 -1.64 -6.13 8.13
C VAL A 47 -0.52 -6.35 7.10
N GLN A 48 0.04 -5.28 6.53
CA GLN A 48 1.11 -5.40 5.53
C GLN A 48 2.38 -6.03 6.11
N ALA A 49 2.81 -5.62 7.32
CA ALA A 49 3.96 -6.22 7.98
C ALA A 49 3.72 -7.70 8.33
N ASN A 50 2.49 -8.07 8.68
CA ASN A 50 2.13 -9.46 8.95
C ASN A 50 2.18 -10.31 7.68
N THR A 51 1.58 -9.85 6.58
CA THR A 51 1.61 -10.55 5.29
C THR A 51 3.03 -10.80 4.81
N VAL A 52 3.93 -9.82 4.91
CA VAL A 52 5.36 -9.98 4.57
C VAL A 52 6.00 -11.02 5.48
N SER A 53 5.78 -10.94 6.79
CA SER A 53 6.36 -11.88 7.75
C SER A 53 5.90 -13.32 7.52
N VAL A 54 4.62 -13.53 7.18
CA VAL A 54 4.07 -14.85 6.84
C VAL A 54 4.69 -15.36 5.54
N ALA A 55 4.76 -14.55 4.50
CA ALA A 55 5.35 -14.95 3.22
C ALA A 55 6.81 -15.41 3.36
N PHE A 56 7.63 -14.65 4.09
CA PHE A 56 9.03 -15.02 4.32
C PHE A 56 9.19 -16.22 5.26
N ASN A 57 8.31 -16.37 6.26
CA ASN A 57 8.31 -17.55 7.12
C ASN A 57 7.94 -18.81 6.33
N SER A 58 6.95 -18.75 5.44
CA SER A 58 6.55 -19.87 4.59
C SER A 58 7.55 -20.20 3.49
N ALA A 59 8.19 -19.20 2.89
CA ALA A 59 9.14 -19.41 1.79
C ALA A 59 10.55 -19.82 2.28
N PHE A 60 11.01 -19.27 3.42
CA PHE A 60 12.40 -19.40 3.87
C PHE A 60 12.54 -19.94 5.31
N GLY A 61 11.44 -20.21 6.02
CA GLY A 61 11.47 -20.71 7.40
C GLY A 61 11.91 -19.67 8.45
N LEU A 62 12.10 -18.41 8.07
CA LEU A 62 12.59 -17.36 8.95
C LEU A 62 11.58 -16.99 10.04
N SER A 63 12.05 -16.66 11.25
CA SER A 63 11.17 -16.27 12.35
C SER A 63 10.46 -14.94 12.06
N ARG A 64 9.16 -14.88 12.36
CA ARG A 64 8.34 -13.67 12.11
C ARG A 64 8.86 -12.45 12.87
N GLY A 65 9.38 -12.65 14.09
CA GLY A 65 9.99 -11.58 14.89
C GLY A 65 11.24 -11.00 14.23
N ALA A 66 12.12 -11.83 13.67
CA ALA A 66 13.32 -11.35 12.98
C ALA A 66 12.97 -10.55 11.72
N ILE A 67 12.02 -11.03 10.91
CA ILE A 67 11.54 -10.31 9.72
C ILE A 67 10.92 -8.96 10.12
N GLY A 68 10.11 -8.94 11.18
CA GLY A 68 9.52 -7.71 11.72
C GLY A 68 10.55 -6.67 12.14
N ILE A 69 11.63 -7.09 12.83
CA ILE A 69 12.72 -6.19 13.24
C ILE A 69 13.45 -5.63 12.02
N ILE A 70 13.79 -6.48 11.05
CA ILE A 70 14.46 -6.05 9.80
C ILE A 70 13.57 -5.04 9.06
N LEU A 71 12.28 -5.35 8.91
CA LEU A 71 11.32 -4.49 8.24
C LEU A 71 11.18 -3.14 8.97
N ALA A 72 11.14 -3.15 10.30
CA ALA A 72 11.07 -1.93 11.11
C ALA A 72 12.32 -1.06 10.91
N ILE A 73 13.53 -1.64 10.93
CA ILE A 73 14.79 -0.90 10.72
C ILE A 73 14.82 -0.28 9.33
N VAL A 74 14.55 -1.06 8.28
CA VAL A 74 14.54 -0.58 6.89
C VAL A 74 13.50 0.54 6.73
N THR A 75 12.29 0.35 7.26
CA THR A 75 11.22 1.35 7.19
C THR A 75 11.60 2.63 7.93
N ALA A 76 12.19 2.52 9.13
CA ALA A 76 12.66 3.66 9.91
C ALA A 76 13.71 4.48 9.14
N LEU A 77 14.70 3.84 8.51
CA LEU A 77 15.72 4.52 7.72
C LEU A 77 15.13 5.34 6.55
N VAL A 78 14.05 4.84 5.95
CA VAL A 78 13.35 5.53 4.85
C VAL A 78 12.51 6.69 5.40
N ILE A 79 11.73 6.47 6.47
CA ILE A 79 10.80 7.46 7.04
C ILE A 79 11.55 8.62 7.70
N PHE A 80 12.59 8.36 8.51
CA PHE A 80 13.36 9.41 9.18
C PHE A 80 14.13 10.32 8.20
N GLY A 81 14.27 9.93 6.93
CA GLY A 81 14.79 10.80 5.86
C GLY A 81 13.79 11.81 5.30
N GLY A 82 12.55 11.84 5.79
CA GLY A 82 11.52 12.78 5.38
C GLY A 82 10.76 12.38 4.10
N ILE A 83 9.71 13.14 3.78
CA ILE A 83 8.75 12.81 2.70
C ILE A 83 9.40 12.70 1.32
N HIS A 84 10.44 13.50 1.05
CA HIS A 84 11.19 13.47 -0.21
C HIS A 84 11.94 12.15 -0.42
N ARG A 85 12.51 11.57 0.65
CA ARG A 85 13.19 10.28 0.58
C ARG A 85 12.20 9.15 0.36
N VAL A 86 11.06 9.18 1.06
CA VAL A 86 9.97 8.20 0.86
C VAL A 86 9.53 8.20 -0.61
N ALA A 87 9.25 9.39 -1.17
CA ALA A 87 8.83 9.51 -2.57
C ALA A 87 9.88 8.94 -3.54
N LYS A 88 11.16 9.30 -3.37
CA LYS A 88 12.25 8.83 -4.25
C LYS A 88 12.48 7.32 -4.16
N VAL A 89 12.36 6.74 -2.96
CA VAL A 89 12.48 5.29 -2.76
C VAL A 89 11.29 4.58 -3.41
N SER A 90 10.07 5.06 -3.20
CA SER A 90 8.87 4.50 -3.83
C SER A 90 8.92 4.60 -5.36
N GLU A 91 9.40 5.71 -5.92
CA GLU A 91 9.53 5.91 -7.36
C GLU A 91 10.43 4.87 -8.04
N ILE A 92 11.45 4.38 -7.33
CA ILE A 92 12.36 3.35 -7.85
C ILE A 92 11.80 1.94 -7.60
N ILE A 93 11.30 1.68 -6.39
CA ILE A 93 10.83 0.34 -5.99
C ILE A 93 9.57 -0.07 -6.75
N VAL A 94 8.60 0.84 -6.91
CA VAL A 94 7.31 0.54 -7.54
C VAL A 94 7.45 0.02 -8.97
N PRO A 95 8.19 0.67 -9.90
CA PRO A 95 8.31 0.17 -11.27
C PRO A 95 9.09 -1.14 -11.33
N ILE A 96 10.16 -1.31 -10.53
CA ILE A 96 10.92 -2.56 -10.48
C ILE A 96 10.00 -3.72 -10.05
N LEU A 97 9.20 -3.52 -9.00
CA LEU A 97 8.27 -4.52 -8.50
C LEU A 97 7.19 -4.85 -9.53
N ALA A 98 6.61 -3.83 -10.18
CA ALA A 98 5.60 -4.03 -11.21
C ALA A 98 6.14 -4.84 -12.39
N VAL A 99 7.33 -4.49 -12.89
CA VAL A 99 7.98 -5.21 -14.01
C VAL A 99 8.27 -6.65 -13.62
N LEU A 100 8.87 -6.88 -12.44
CA LEU A 100 9.19 -8.22 -11.98
C LEU A 100 7.93 -9.09 -11.82
N TYR A 101 6.87 -8.52 -11.23
CA TYR A 101 5.62 -9.23 -11.01
C TYR A 101 4.95 -9.62 -12.33
N ILE A 102 4.85 -8.69 -13.28
CA ILE A 102 4.31 -8.94 -14.63
C ILE A 102 5.14 -9.98 -15.36
N LEU A 103 6.46 -9.88 -15.29
CA LEU A 103 7.36 -10.81 -15.97
C LEU A 103 7.18 -12.23 -15.45
N ILE A 104 7.14 -12.42 -14.12
CA ILE A 104 6.89 -13.73 -13.51
C ILE A 104 5.50 -14.25 -13.92
N ALA A 105 4.47 -13.40 -13.89
CA ALA A 105 3.12 -13.78 -14.29
C ALA A 105 3.06 -14.25 -15.76
N ILE A 106 3.72 -13.54 -16.68
CA ILE A 106 3.80 -13.92 -18.09
C ILE A 106 4.54 -15.24 -18.26
N ILE A 107 5.66 -15.46 -17.55
CA ILE A 107 6.38 -16.73 -17.58
C ILE A 107 5.47 -17.88 -17.13
N VAL A 108 4.79 -17.72 -15.99
CA VAL A 108 3.87 -18.75 -15.48
C VAL A 108 2.74 -19.02 -16.47
N LEU A 109 2.20 -17.99 -17.11
CA LEU A 109 1.13 -18.10 -18.11
C LEU A 109 1.59 -18.84 -19.37
N ILE A 110 2.79 -18.56 -19.87
CA ILE A 110 3.36 -19.25 -21.04
C ILE A 110 3.64 -20.71 -20.72
N LEU A 111 4.18 -21.01 -19.53
CA LEU A 111 4.45 -22.37 -19.09
C LEU A 111 3.18 -23.21 -18.91
N ASN A 112 2.04 -22.57 -18.62
CA ASN A 112 0.75 -23.21 -18.37
C ASN A 112 -0.30 -22.82 -19.42
N ILE A 113 0.12 -22.59 -20.67
CA ILE A 113 -0.76 -22.05 -21.72
C ILE A 113 -2.00 -22.91 -21.99
N THR A 114 -1.89 -24.22 -21.75
CA THR A 114 -2.99 -25.20 -21.91
C THR A 114 -4.06 -25.06 -20.84
N GLU A 115 -3.74 -24.54 -19.67
CA GLU A 115 -4.68 -24.37 -18.55
C GLU A 115 -5.47 -23.05 -18.63
N ILE A 116 -5.04 -22.12 -19.48
CA ILE A 116 -5.66 -20.81 -19.63
C ILE A 116 -7.17 -20.90 -19.96
N PRO A 117 -7.62 -21.73 -20.92
CA PRO A 117 -9.05 -21.84 -21.21
C PRO A 117 -9.86 -22.35 -20.02
N SER A 118 -9.31 -23.30 -19.26
CA SER A 118 -9.92 -23.85 -18.05
C SER A 118 -10.09 -22.79 -16.96
N VAL A 119 -9.09 -21.92 -16.78
CA VAL A 119 -9.15 -20.79 -15.83
C VAL A 119 -10.25 -19.81 -16.22
N PHE A 120 -10.37 -19.44 -17.51
CA PHE A 120 -11.45 -18.57 -17.96
C PHE A 120 -12.83 -19.18 -17.71
N LYS A 121 -12.99 -20.47 -18.00
CA LYS A 121 -14.23 -21.19 -17.72
C LYS A 121 -14.58 -21.15 -16.22
N LEU A 122 -13.60 -21.40 -15.35
CA LEU A 122 -13.79 -21.34 -13.91
C LEU A 122 -14.22 -19.95 -13.42
N ILE A 123 -13.66 -18.87 -13.98
CA ILE A 123 -14.03 -17.50 -13.62
C ILE A 123 -15.50 -17.24 -13.96
N PHE A 124 -15.98 -17.65 -15.14
CA PHE A 124 -17.37 -17.45 -15.54
C PHE A 124 -18.36 -18.36 -14.79
N GLU A 125 -17.92 -19.53 -14.33
CA GLU A 125 -18.76 -20.43 -13.52
C GLU A 125 -18.83 -20.03 -12.04
N SER A 126 -17.78 -19.37 -11.52
CA SER A 126 -17.67 -18.99 -10.10
C SER A 126 -18.05 -17.53 -9.81
N ALA A 127 -18.24 -16.71 -10.83
CA ALA A 127 -18.67 -15.31 -10.74
C ALA A 127 -20.20 -15.17 -10.85
#